data_AF-A0A9R1VEJ8-F1
#
_entry.id   AF-A0A9R1VEJ8-F1
#
_cell.length_a   1.000
_cell.length_b   1.000
_cell.length_c   1.000
_cell.angle_alpha   90.00
_cell.angle_beta   90.00
_cell.angle_gamma   90.00
#
_symmetry.space_group_name_H-M   'P 1'
#
loop_
_entity.id
_entity.type
_entity.pdbx_description
1 polymer ?
#
loop_
_entity_poly.entity_id
_entity_poly.type
_entity_poly.pdbx_seq_one_letter_code
_entity_poly.pdbx_strand_id
1 'polypeptide(L)'
;MGVTGSVSLDVPTWCNSTYIMLDTALKFEKAFKRMKQEDPQIEKDLKDKFPSQKDWDNARALSLCFKQFFDATKRMSGTLYVTTNMHYHEILGVLASLLEWKQDMDPNIVSIVGLVSKSITILVCT
;
A
#
# COMPACT_ATOMS: atom_id res chain seq x y z
N MET A 1 28.80 13.94 20.88
CA MET A 1 27.91 12.82 20.52
C MET A 1 26.48 13.32 20.61
N GLY A 2 25.81 13.50 19.48
CA GLY A 2 24.38 13.80 19.42
C GLY A 2 23.82 13.05 18.23
N VAL A 3 23.26 11.87 18.50
CA VAL A 3 22.67 11.01 17.47
C VAL A 3 21.48 11.74 16.85
N THR A 4 21.58 12.09 15.57
CA THR A 4 20.45 12.52 14.75
C THR A 4 19.56 11.30 14.55
N GLY A 5 18.52 11.18 15.36
CA GLY A 5 17.48 10.15 15.20
C GLY A 5 16.68 10.42 13.93
N SER A 6 17.17 9.92 12.79
CA SER A 6 16.37 9.79 11.56
C SER A 6 15.32 8.71 11.80
N VAL A 7 14.06 9.10 12.04
CA VAL A 7 12.98 8.14 12.31
C VAL A 7 11.74 8.51 11.49
N SER A 8 11.29 7.53 10.70
CA SER A 8 9.94 7.32 10.13
C SER A 8 9.38 8.18 8.97
N LEU A 9 10.20 8.91 8.21
CA LEU A 9 9.75 9.47 6.91
C LEU A 9 9.63 8.41 5.79
N ASP A 10 10.31 7.28 5.93
CA ASP A 10 10.36 6.25 4.88
C ASP A 10 9.06 5.47 4.76
N VAL A 11 8.27 5.31 5.83
CA VAL A 11 7.05 4.49 5.80
C VAL A 11 5.93 5.14 4.97
N PRO A 12 5.60 6.44 5.16
CA PRO A 12 4.68 7.14 4.26
C PRO A 12 5.19 7.18 2.81
N THR A 13 6.50 7.42 2.63
CA THR A 13 7.12 7.50 1.29
C THR A 13 7.09 6.16 0.56
N TRP A 14 7.31 5.07 1.28
CA TRP A 14 7.27 3.70 0.75
C TRP A 14 5.84 3.26 0.38
N CYS A 15 4.84 3.57 1.22
CA CYS A 15 3.44 3.25 0.88
C CYS A 15 3.00 4.03 -0.37
N ASN A 16 3.43 5.29 -0.52
CA ASN A 16 3.09 6.13 -1.66
C ASN A 16 3.72 5.63 -2.97
N SER A 17 5.01 5.28 -2.96
CA SER A 17 5.68 4.75 -4.15
C SER A 17 5.13 3.37 -4.52
N THR A 18 4.86 2.53 -3.53
CA THR A 18 4.29 1.19 -3.74
C THR A 18 2.85 1.27 -4.26
N TYR A 19 2.04 2.22 -3.78
CA TYR A 19 0.72 2.50 -4.35
C TYR A 19 0.81 2.86 -5.84
N ILE A 20 1.66 3.82 -6.20
CA ILE A 20 1.82 4.25 -7.60
C ILE A 20 2.28 3.09 -8.49
N MET A 21 3.21 2.27 -8.00
CA MET A 21 3.67 1.07 -8.69
C MET A 21 2.53 0.08 -8.91
N LEU A 22 1.75 -0.26 -7.87
CA LEU A 22 0.64 -1.20 -7.96
C LEU A 22 -0.49 -0.67 -8.86
N ASP A 23 -0.90 0.59 -8.71
CA ASP A 23 -1.91 1.24 -9.56
C ASP A 23 -1.50 1.22 -11.04
N THR A 24 -0.22 1.40 -11.31
CA THR A 24 0.34 1.32 -12.66
C THR A 24 0.34 -0.11 -13.18
N ALA A 25 0.85 -1.07 -12.40
CA ALA A 25 0.92 -2.48 -12.78
C ALA A 25 -0.47 -3.07 -13.08
N LEU A 26 -1.49 -2.72 -12.28
CA LEU A 26 -2.86 -3.18 -12.46
C LEU A 26 -3.47 -2.82 -13.83
N LYS A 27 -3.02 -1.72 -14.46
CA LYS A 27 -3.47 -1.33 -15.81
C LYS A 27 -3.00 -2.32 -16.89
N PHE A 28 -1.95 -3.10 -16.62
CA PHE A 28 -1.38 -4.07 -17.54
C PHE A 28 -1.96 -5.49 -17.41
N GLU A 29 -2.88 -5.75 -16.46
CA GLU A 29 -3.48 -7.09 -16.28
C GLU A 29 -4.03 -7.66 -17.59
N LYS A 30 -4.75 -6.83 -18.37
CA LYS A 30 -5.29 -7.24 -19.67
C LYS A 30 -4.20 -7.59 -20.69
N ALA A 31 -3.07 -6.88 -20.66
CA ALA A 31 -1.94 -7.16 -21.54
C ALA A 31 -1.31 -8.51 -21.19
N PHE A 32 -1.10 -8.81 -19.90
CA PHE A 32 -0.62 -10.13 -19.45
C PHE A 32 -1.60 -11.26 -19.82
N LYS A 33 -2.91 -11.04 -19.66
CA LYS A 33 -3.93 -12.01 -20.09
C LYS A 33 -3.86 -12.31 -21.59
N ARG A 34 -3.69 -11.27 -22.42
CA ARG A 34 -3.52 -11.43 -23.87
C ARG A 34 -2.21 -12.12 -24.23
N MET A 35 -1.13 -11.79 -23.53
CA MET A 35 0.19 -12.40 -23.74
C MET A 35 0.15 -13.92 -23.54
N LYS A 36 -0.57 -14.39 -22.50
CA LYS A 36 -0.82 -15.83 -22.28
C LYS A 36 -1.69 -16.48 -23.36
N GLN A 37 -2.60 -15.74 -23.99
CA GLN A 37 -3.42 -16.26 -25.09
C GLN A 37 -2.62 -16.41 -26.37
N GLU A 38 -1.73 -15.45 -26.66
CA GLU A 38 -0.87 -15.45 -27.85
C GLU A 38 0.30 -16.44 -27.72
N ASP A 39 0.86 -16.59 -26.51
CA ASP A 39 1.89 -17.57 -26.19
C ASP A 39 1.54 -18.34 -24.90
N PRO A 40 0.89 -19.51 -25.00
CA PRO A 40 0.55 -20.33 -23.85
C PRO A 40 1.75 -20.90 -23.09
N GLN A 41 2.96 -20.92 -23.67
CA GLN A 41 4.15 -21.39 -22.96
C GLN A 41 4.80 -20.29 -22.12
N ILE A 42 4.42 -19.03 -22.32
CA ILE A 42 5.05 -17.90 -21.63
C ILE A 42 4.96 -18.00 -20.10
N GLU A 43 3.90 -18.60 -19.58
CA GLU A 43 3.73 -18.86 -18.14
C GLU A 43 4.77 -19.88 -17.64
N LYS A 44 5.14 -20.88 -18.46
CA LYS A 44 6.21 -21.84 -18.12
C LYS A 44 7.59 -21.23 -18.27
N ASP A 45 7.79 -20.36 -19.25
CA ASP A 45 9.07 -19.69 -19.50
C ASP A 45 9.38 -18.69 -18.37
N LEU A 46 8.36 -17.97 -17.91
CA LEU A 46 8.45 -17.02 -16.80
C LEU A 46 8.28 -17.67 -15.42
N LYS A 47 7.79 -18.92 -15.36
CA LYS A 47 7.58 -19.69 -14.12
C LYS A 47 6.80 -18.87 -13.08
N ASP A 48 7.39 -18.72 -11.90
CA ASP A 48 6.93 -17.98 -10.72
C ASP A 48 6.90 -16.45 -10.91
N LYS A 49 7.36 -15.93 -12.06
CA LYS A 49 7.33 -14.50 -12.38
C LYS A 49 6.09 -14.10 -13.18
N PHE A 50 5.33 -15.06 -13.72
CA PHE A 50 4.08 -14.76 -14.40
C PHE A 50 2.96 -14.56 -13.37
N PRO A 51 2.30 -13.39 -13.32
CA PRO A 51 1.32 -13.13 -12.28
C PRO A 51 0.08 -14.03 -12.41
N SER A 52 -0.27 -14.73 -11.34
CA SER A 52 -1.50 -15.52 -11.25
C SER A 52 -2.71 -14.62 -11.02
N GLN A 53 -3.93 -15.15 -11.20
CA GLN A 53 -5.15 -14.38 -10.87
C GLN A 53 -5.18 -13.98 -9.39
N LYS A 54 -4.68 -14.84 -8.49
CA LYS A 54 -4.56 -14.53 -7.05
C LYS A 54 -3.62 -13.35 -6.82
N ASP A 55 -2.51 -13.25 -7.57
CA ASP A 55 -1.58 -12.12 -7.45
C ASP A 55 -2.22 -10.81 -7.90
N TRP A 56 -3.03 -10.84 -8.96
CA TRP A 56 -3.82 -9.68 -9.40
C TRP A 56 -4.85 -9.26 -8.36
N ASP A 57 -5.55 -10.22 -7.76
CA ASP A 57 -6.55 -9.95 -6.72
C ASP A 57 -5.89 -9.36 -5.47
N ASN A 58 -4.76 -9.92 -5.05
CA ASN A 58 -3.92 -9.39 -3.98
C ASN A 58 -3.39 -7.98 -4.28
N ALA A 59 -2.92 -7.73 -5.50
CA ALA A 59 -2.43 -6.42 -5.93
C ALA A 59 -3.54 -5.35 -5.90
N ARG A 60 -4.79 -5.71 -6.26
CA ARG A 60 -5.95 -4.80 -6.14
C ARG A 60 -6.28 -4.50 -4.68
N ALA A 61 -6.29 -5.52 -3.82
CA ALA A 61 -6.54 -5.33 -2.39
C ALA A 61 -5.47 -4.44 -1.74
N LEU A 62 -4.19 -4.70 -2.02
CA LEU A 62 -3.06 -3.88 -1.56
C LEU A 62 -3.11 -2.45 -2.10
N SER A 63 -3.43 -2.28 -3.38
CA SER A 63 -3.55 -0.96 -4.01
C SER A 63 -4.65 -0.12 -3.36
N LEU A 64 -5.81 -0.73 -3.08
CA LEU A 64 -6.91 -0.04 -2.41
C LEU A 64 -6.54 0.35 -0.96
N CYS A 65 -5.84 -0.53 -0.24
CA CYS A 65 -5.30 -0.23 1.08
C CYS A 65 -4.36 0.99 1.01
N PHE A 66 -3.33 0.96 0.17
CA PHE A 66 -2.35 2.05 0.10
C PHE A 66 -2.91 3.35 -0.47
N LYS A 67 -3.97 3.29 -1.28
CA LYS A 67 -4.67 4.49 -1.76
C LYS A 67 -5.16 5.37 -0.61
N GLN A 68 -5.68 4.77 0.46
CA GLN A 68 -6.18 5.52 1.62
C GLN A 68 -5.07 6.33 2.29
N PHE A 69 -3.86 5.78 2.36
CA PHE A 69 -2.68 6.46 2.88
C PHE A 69 -2.18 7.54 1.94
N PHE A 70 -2.17 7.25 0.64
CA PHE A 70 -1.74 8.18 -0.37
C PHE A 70 -2.64 9.42 -0.36
N ASP A 71 -3.96 9.22 -0.31
CA ASP A 71 -4.94 10.31 -0.24
C ASP A 71 -4.83 11.11 1.06
N ALA A 72 -4.63 10.44 2.20
CA ALA A 72 -4.38 11.12 3.49
C ALA A 72 -3.09 11.93 3.47
N THR A 73 -1.99 11.36 2.98
CA THR A 73 -0.70 12.05 2.86
C THR A 73 -0.79 13.26 1.94
N LYS A 74 -1.50 13.13 0.81
CA LYS A 74 -1.72 14.23 -0.13
C LYS A 74 -2.54 15.37 0.47
N ARG A 75 -3.55 15.06 1.28
CA ARG A 75 -4.32 16.09 2.01
C ARG A 75 -3.48 16.77 3.07
N MET A 76 -2.69 16.02 3.83
CA MET A 76 -1.77 16.56 4.83
C MET A 76 -0.71 17.49 4.21
N SER A 77 -0.11 17.09 3.09
CA SER A 77 0.91 17.89 2.40
C SER A 77 0.38 19.16 1.72
N GLY A 78 -0.94 19.25 1.51
CA GLY A 78 -1.61 20.42 0.94
C GLY A 78 -2.00 21.50 1.96
N THR A 79 -1.85 21.24 3.27
CA THR A 79 -2.22 22.21 4.33
C THR A 79 -1.05 23.08 4.77
N LEU A 80 -1.24 24.41 4.79
CA LEU A 80 -0.24 25.39 5.26
C LEU A 80 -0.12 25.46 6.79
N TYR A 81 -1.07 24.87 7.52
CA TYR A 81 -1.13 24.85 8.98
C TYR A 81 -1.48 23.45 9.48
N VAL A 82 -0.46 22.74 9.99
CA VAL A 82 -0.65 21.45 10.67
C VAL A 82 -1.17 21.74 12.07
N THR A 83 -2.49 21.70 12.27
CA THR A 83 -3.02 21.52 13.62
C THR A 83 -3.39 20.05 13.78
N THR A 84 -2.79 19.38 14.76
CA THR A 84 -2.94 17.93 15.05
C THR A 84 -4.41 17.48 15.10
N ASN A 85 -5.30 18.39 15.46
CA ASN A 85 -6.75 18.19 15.54
C ASN A 85 -7.42 17.95 14.16
N MET A 86 -6.86 18.51 13.08
CA MET A 86 -7.44 18.39 11.73
C MET A 86 -7.15 17.04 11.06
N HIS A 87 -6.02 16.41 11.40
CA HIS A 87 -5.61 15.14 10.81
C HIS A 87 -6.03 13.91 11.64
N TYR A 88 -6.44 14.11 12.89
CA TYR A 88 -6.86 13.02 13.79
C TYR A 88 -7.98 12.16 13.19
N HIS A 89 -9.00 12.78 12.60
CA HIS A 89 -10.10 12.05 11.97
C HIS A 89 -9.67 11.28 10.71
N GLU A 90 -8.72 11.82 9.94
CA GLU A 90 -8.20 11.13 8.76
C GLU A 90 -7.35 9.91 9.15
N ILE A 91 -6.51 10.07 10.17
CA ILE A 91 -5.70 8.99 10.76
C ILE A 91 -6.60 7.88 11.29
N LEU A 92 -7.66 8.22 12.05
CA LEU A 92 -8.62 7.25 12.56
C LEU A 92 -9.35 6.52 11.44
N GLY A 93 -9.71 7.21 10.35
CA GLY A 93 -10.36 6.59 9.19
C GLY A 93 -9.45 5.57 8.50
N VAL A 94 -8.16 5.88 8.36
CA VAL A 94 -7.16 4.94 7.83
C VAL A 94 -6.97 3.75 8.77
N LEU A 95 -6.86 3.99 10.09
CA LEU A 95 -6.72 2.92 11.08
C LEU A 95 -7.94 1.98 11.14
N ALA A 96 -9.16 2.53 11.08
CA ALA A 96 -10.38 1.74 11.06
C ALA A 96 -10.45 0.84 9.82
N SER A 97 -10.12 1.41 8.65
CA SER A 97 -10.03 0.64 7.42
C SER A 97 -8.99 -0.49 7.55
N LEU A 98 -7.79 -0.22 8.06
CA LEU A 98 -6.76 -1.26 8.23
C LEU A 98 -7.21 -2.43 9.12
N LEU A 99 -8.03 -2.17 10.14
CA LEU A 99 -8.53 -3.19 11.07
C LEU A 99 -9.59 -4.09 10.43
N GLU A 100 -10.49 -3.53 9.62
CA GLU A 100 -11.50 -4.29 8.87
C GLU A 100 -10.86 -5.24 7.85
N TRP A 101 -9.81 -4.76 7.17
CA TRP A 101 -9.12 -5.52 6.11
C TRP A 101 -8.26 -6.68 6.63
N LYS A 102 -7.98 -6.73 7.94
CA LYS A 102 -7.20 -7.79 8.58
C LYS A 102 -7.89 -9.15 8.52
N GLN A 103 -9.19 -9.19 8.23
CA GLN A 103 -10.01 -10.41 8.26
C GLN A 103 -10.05 -11.18 6.92
N ASP A 104 -9.76 -10.53 5.78
CA ASP A 104 -10.00 -11.11 4.43
C ASP A 104 -8.76 -11.25 3.52
N MET A 105 -7.56 -10.90 3.99
CA MET A 105 -6.34 -10.90 3.16
C MET A 105 -5.38 -12.07 3.45
N ASP A 106 -4.57 -12.41 2.43
CA ASP A 106 -3.48 -13.39 2.56
C ASP A 106 -2.58 -13.06 3.78
N PRO A 107 -2.14 -14.05 4.58
CA PRO A 107 -1.38 -13.82 5.81
C PRO A 107 -0.14 -12.93 5.63
N ASN A 108 0.50 -12.99 4.46
CA ASN A 108 1.66 -12.14 4.16
C ASN A 108 1.27 -10.66 4.02
N ILE A 109 0.08 -10.38 3.48
CA ILE A 109 -0.46 -9.03 3.33
C ILE A 109 -0.90 -8.48 4.69
N VAL A 110 -1.53 -9.33 5.52
CA VAL A 110 -1.91 -8.97 6.90
C VAL A 110 -0.70 -8.55 7.73
N SER A 111 0.46 -9.20 7.53
CA SER A 111 1.71 -8.84 8.17
C SER A 111 2.18 -7.43 7.77
N ILE A 112 2.17 -7.12 6.47
CA ILE A 112 2.54 -5.80 5.93
C ILE A 112 1.59 -4.71 6.46
N VAL A 113 0.29 -4.95 6.40
CA VAL A 113 -0.76 -4.06 6.94
C VAL A 113 -0.55 -3.80 8.45
N GLY A 114 -0.19 -4.84 9.21
CA GLY A 114 0.10 -4.73 10.64
C GLY A 114 1.35 -3.90 10.96
N LEU A 115 2.41 -4.00 10.15
CA LEU A 115 3.60 -3.17 10.27
C LEU A 115 3.27 -1.70 9.99
N VAL A 116 2.52 -1.43 8.92
CA VAL A 116 2.10 -0.08 8.55
C VAL A 116 1.19 0.55 9.62
N SER A 117 0.24 -0.20 10.17
CA SER A 117 -0.64 0.27 11.26
C SER A 117 0.15 0.65 12.53
N LYS A 118 1.15 -0.15 12.91
CA LYS A 118 2.04 0.15 14.05
C LYS A 118 2.84 1.44 13.81
N SER A 119 3.37 1.63 12.59
CA SER A 119 4.12 2.84 12.24
C SER A 119 3.27 4.10 12.24
N ILE A 120 2.02 4.07 11.76
CA ILE A 120 1.09 5.21 11.87
C ILE A 120 0.82 5.52 13.34
N THR A 121 0.51 4.51 14.15
CA THR A 121 0.18 4.72 15.57
C THR A 121 1.32 5.41 16.31
N ILE A 122 2.58 5.04 16.04
CA ILE A 122 3.75 5.70 16.62
C ILE A 122 3.88 7.16 16.16
N LEU A 123 3.67 7.44 14.87
CA LEU A 123 3.70 8.80 14.30
C LEU A 123 2.62 9.73 14.87
N VAL A 124 1.54 9.18 15.42
CA VAL A 124 0.39 9.93 15.97
C VAL A 124 0.49 10.09 17.49
N CYS A 125 1.21 9.19 18.15
CA CYS A 125 1.43 9.21 19.60
C CYS A 125 2.72 9.93 20.05
N THR A 126 3.49 10.52 19.14
CA THR A 126 4.71 11.30 19.43
C THR A 126 4.50 12.76 19.05
#